data_AF-A0A3B8QUX5-F1
#
_entry.id   AF-A0A3B8QUX5-F1
#
_cell.length_a   1.000
_cell.length_b   1.000
_cell.length_c   1.000
_cell.angle_alpha   90.00
_cell.angle_beta   90.00
_cell.angle_gamma   90.00
#
_symmetry.space_group_name_H-M   'P 1'
#
loop_
_entity.id
_entity.type
_entity.pdbx_description
1 polymer ?
#
loop_
_entity_poly.entity_id
_entity_poly.type
_entity_poly.pdbx_seq_one_letter_code
_entity_poly.pdbx_strand_id
1 'polypeptide(L)' 'MMPPVGVILAGGLASRMGGGDKGLLQLGNKTLLEHVVERLAPQVTNIVLNAN' A
#
# COMPACT_ATOMS: atom_id res chain seq x y z
N MET A 1 -8.57 10.27 21.96
CA MET A 1 -7.82 10.89 20.84
C MET A 1 -8.26 10.22 19.56
N MET A 2 -8.45 10.96 18.47
CA MET A 2 -8.85 10.38 17.18
C MET A 2 -7.65 9.65 16.55
N PRO A 3 -7.81 8.46 15.94
CA PRO A 3 -6.72 7.78 15.24
C PRO A 3 -6.07 8.67 14.16
N PRO A 4 -4.78 8.50 13.85
CA PRO A 4 -4.11 9.33 12.85
C PRO A 4 -4.62 9.01 11.43
N VAL A 5 -4.23 9.85 10.46
CA VAL A 5 -4.33 9.52 9.04
C VAL A 5 -3.16 8.61 8.67
N GLY A 6 -3.43 7.53 7.95
CA GLY A 6 -2.43 6.61 7.41
C GLY A 6 -1.98 7.01 6.01
N VAL A 7 -0.69 6.88 5.73
CA VAL A 7 -0.12 7.11 4.40
C VAL A 7 0.61 5.85 3.94
N ILE A 8 0.23 5.33 2.77
CA ILE A 8 0.93 4.25 2.09
C ILE A 8 1.83 4.87 1.04
N LEU A 9 3.14 4.61 1.16
CA LEU A 9 4.14 5.04 0.18
C LEU A 9 4.36 3.92 -0.85
N ALA A 10 3.70 4.03 -1.99
CA ALA A 10 3.75 3.09 -3.11
C ALA A 10 4.48 3.69 -4.33
N GLY A 11 5.47 4.56 -4.09
CA GLY A 11 6.31 5.13 -5.14
C GLY A 11 7.54 4.26 -5.46
N GLY A 12 8.09 4.45 -6.66
CA GLY A 12 9.36 3.87 -7.10
C GLY A 12 9.22 2.90 -8.27
N LEU A 13 10.33 2.65 -8.98
CA LEU A 13 10.32 1.95 -10.27
C LEU A 13 10.17 0.42 -10.20
N ALA A 14 10.12 -0.16 -8.99
CA ALA A 14 10.11 -1.62 -8.79
C ALA A 14 11.18 -2.40 -9.61
N SER A 15 12.33 -1.79 -9.91
CA SER A 15 13.29 -2.32 -10.90
C SER A 15 13.88 -3.69 -10.53
N ARG A 16 14.04 -3.98 -9.24
CA ARG A 16 14.46 -5.30 -8.74
C ARG A 16 13.38 -6.38 -8.86
N MET A 17 12.14 -6.00 -9.17
CA MET A 17 10.98 -6.88 -9.35
C MET A 17 10.49 -6.91 -10.81
N GLY A 18 11.35 -6.51 -11.77
CA GLY A 18 11.00 -6.49 -13.19
C GLY A 18 10.36 -5.19 -13.67
N GLY A 19 10.24 -4.18 -12.82
CA GLY A 19 9.62 -2.89 -13.15
C GLY A 19 8.12 -2.84 -12.82
N GLY A 20 7.49 -1.70 -13.14
CA GLY A 20 6.05 -1.51 -12.98
C GLY A 20 5.60 -1.12 -11.56
N ASP A 21 4.30 -1.26 -11.30
CA ASP A 21 3.71 -0.93 -9.99
C ASP A 21 3.81 -2.14 -9.04
N LYS A 22 4.76 -2.05 -8.09
CA LYS A 22 4.94 -3.09 -7.07
C LYS A 22 3.66 -3.31 -6.26
N GLY A 23 2.88 -2.27 -5.98
CA GLY A 23 1.65 -2.36 -5.19
C GLY A 23 0.64 -3.33 -5.80
N LEU A 24 0.65 -3.47 -7.13
CA LEU A 24 -0.26 -4.36 -7.88
C LEU A 24 0.22 -5.80 -8.00
N LEU A 25 1.45 -6.13 -7.56
CA LEU A 25 1.94 -7.49 -7.60
C LEU A 25 1.13 -8.38 -6.66
N GLN A 26 0.81 -9.58 -7.12
CA GLN A 26 0.04 -10.56 -6.37
C GLN A 26 0.89 -11.25 -5.31
N LEU A 27 0.34 -11.37 -4.10
CA LEU A 27 0.83 -12.20 -3.01
C LEU A 27 -0.32 -13.09 -2.55
N GLY A 28 -0.34 -14.33 -3.06
CA GLY A 28 -1.49 -15.23 -2.90
C GLY A 28 -2.66 -14.76 -3.76
N ASN A 29 -3.80 -14.49 -3.13
CA ASN A 29 -5.04 -14.06 -3.78
C ASN A 29 -5.30 -12.54 -3.71
N LYS A 30 -4.33 -11.77 -3.22
CA LYS A 30 -4.43 -10.31 -3.03
C LYS A 30 -3.15 -9.64 -3.50
N THR A 31 -3.29 -8.42 -3.98
CA THR A 31 -2.18 -7.51 -4.28
C THR A 31 -1.42 -7.13 -3.01
N LEU A 32 -0.16 -6.75 -3.14
CA LEU A 32 0.63 -6.21 -2.03
C LEU A 32 -0.05 -4.99 -1.38
N LEU A 33 -0.69 -4.13 -2.18
CA LEU A 33 -1.42 -2.98 -1.66
C LEU A 33 -2.62 -3.39 -0.80
N GLU A 34 -3.42 -4.37 -1.22
CA GLU A 34 -4.56 -4.87 -0.44
C GLU A 34 -4.12 -5.40 0.93
N HIS A 35 -3.02 -6.17 0.99
CA HIS A 35 -2.46 -6.64 2.27
C HIS A 35 -2.08 -5.48 3.20
N VAL A 36 -1.51 -4.40 2.66
CA VAL A 36 -1.14 -3.21 3.45
C VAL A 36 -2.39 -2.46 3.92
N VAL A 37 -3.37 -2.26 3.03
CA VAL A 37 -4.64 -1.58 3.36
C VAL A 37 -5.37 -2.32 4.47
N GLU A 38 -5.53 -3.63 4.37
CA GLU A 38 -6.22 -4.44 5.39
C GLU A 38 -5.55 -4.36 6.75
N ARG A 39 -4.21 -4.33 6.77
CA ARG A 39 -3.44 -4.20 8.01
C ARG A 39 -3.52 -2.79 8.60
N LEU A 40 -3.52 -1.75 7.76
CA LEU A 40 -3.48 -0.35 8.20
C LEU A 40 -4.86 0.18 8.60
N ALA A 41 -5.92 -0.20 7.88
CA ALA A 41 -7.28 0.30 8.05
C ALA A 41 -7.82 0.32 9.50
N PRO A 42 -7.65 -0.73 10.34
CA PRO A 42 -8.20 -0.69 11.70
C PRO A 42 -7.46 0.28 12.64
N GLN A 43 -6.33 0.86 12.22
CA GLN A 43 -5.45 1.69 13.06
C GLN A 43 -5.55 3.19 12.75
N VAL A 44 -6.23 3.58 11.66
CA VAL A 44 -6.23 4.94 11.13
C VAL A 44 -7.64 5.39 10.75
N THR A 45 -7.88 6.70 10.74
CA THR A 45 -9.21 7.21 10.36
C THR A 45 -9.40 7.25 8.83
N ASN A 46 -8.34 7.56 8.10
CA ASN A 46 -8.33 7.59 6.64
C ASN A 46 -7.01 7.04 6.13
N ILE A 47 -7.01 6.52 4.90
CA ILE A 47 -5.81 6.08 4.19
C ILE A 47 -5.61 6.98 2.98
N VAL A 48 -4.38 7.46 2.79
CA VAL A 48 -3.92 8.15 1.59
C VAL A 48 -2.83 7.31 0.92
N LEU A 49 -2.92 7.17 -0.40
CA LEU A 49 -1.91 6.48 -1.21
C LEU A 49 -1.07 7.51 -1.95
N ASN A 50 0.25 7.49 -1.74
CA ASN A 50 1.20 8.19 -2.60
C ASN A 50 1.78 7.18 -3.60
N ALA A 51 1.46 7.36 -4.87
CA ALA A 51 2.01 6.63 -6.01
C ALA A 51 2.53 7.65 -7.03
N ASN A 52 3.54 7.25 -7.82
CA ASN A 52 4.18 8.07 -8.85
C ASN A 52 3.81 7.60 -10.26
#